data_AF-A0AAW5QSC3-F1
#
_entry.id   AF-A0AAW5QSC3-F1
#
_cell.length_a   1.000
_cell.length_b   1.000
_cell.length_c   1.000
_cell.angle_alpha   90.00
_cell.angle_beta   90.00
_cell.angle_gamma   90.00
#
_symmetry.space_group_name_H-M   'P 1'
#
loop_
_entity.id
_entity.type
_entity.pdbx_description
1 polymer ?
#
loop_
_entity_poly.entity_id
_entity_poly.type
_entity_poly.pdbx_seq_one_letter_code
_entity_poly.pdbx_strand_id
1 'polypeptide(L)'
;MGSYLGSLTEQDRAEYIAAAHDLHDAMNETGTEDFRACSRDGRPPGDDSVPDGIRSLQQLRALARTIRTSSRPDPTEIPTAPNAGTSATHPHTDPGSNDDTDPGPAGAAEAMNRAGGEAAATVLVIAGRSIDIDTAVATAHGYPAVTVARYDLPGPGPAAVITADEIARTHQVRSRISHAHRDWFIRSAVDAPWAAVPIEAQLVDADPNVSGGLYDRAEALYEHFRTAAPRQVGVAKISKVLHLKRPGLFPILDSKVMAFYRHPARAAAARYPHRGRQKMFWAAIRDDVCTNLDSGALPMFRRRLEQSESEQVRRIATLTDVRLLDLLTWATT
;
A
#
# COMPACT_ATOMS: atom_id res chain seq x y z
N MET A 1 -35.22 0.50 19.69
CA MET A 1 -34.32 1.67 19.70
C MET A 1 -34.93 2.96 19.14
N GLY A 2 -35.86 2.92 18.16
CA GLY A 2 -36.41 4.15 17.55
C GLY A 2 -37.10 5.16 18.50
N SER A 3 -37.47 4.77 19.73
CA SER A 3 -38.09 5.68 20.71
C SER A 3 -37.12 6.57 21.48
N TYR A 4 -35.83 6.21 21.61
CA TYR A 4 -34.87 6.97 22.43
C TYR A 4 -34.20 8.10 21.64
N LEU A 5 -33.81 7.83 20.38
CA LEU A 5 -33.27 8.85 19.46
C LEU A 5 -34.35 9.83 18.94
N GLY A 6 -35.64 9.56 19.20
CA GLY A 6 -36.77 10.42 18.83
C GLY A 6 -37.17 11.42 19.92
N SER A 7 -36.67 11.27 21.15
CA SER A 7 -36.94 12.17 22.28
C SER A 7 -35.76 13.08 22.65
N LEU A 8 -34.65 12.99 21.93
CA LEU A 8 -33.47 13.83 22.10
C LEU A 8 -33.60 15.13 21.29
N THR A 9 -33.00 16.21 21.77
CA THR A 9 -32.85 17.42 20.94
C THR A 9 -31.91 17.15 19.76
N GLU A 10 -31.97 17.99 18.72
CA GLU A 10 -31.09 17.88 17.57
C GLU A 10 -29.60 18.02 17.96
N GLN A 11 -29.31 18.86 18.96
CA GLN A 11 -27.97 19.00 19.55
C GLN A 11 -27.54 17.73 20.30
N ASP A 12 -28.40 17.17 21.16
CA ASP A 12 -28.10 15.91 21.87
C ASP A 12 -27.85 14.76 20.90
N ARG A 13 -28.61 14.68 19.80
CA ARG A 13 -28.41 13.70 18.72
C ARG A 13 -27.04 13.89 18.05
N ALA A 14 -26.66 15.12 17.72
CA ALA A 14 -25.37 15.42 17.12
C ALA A 14 -24.20 15.05 18.05
N GLU A 15 -24.29 15.39 19.34
CA GLU A 15 -23.30 14.99 20.35
C GLU A 15 -23.21 13.48 20.53
N TYR A 16 -24.34 12.77 20.39
CA TYR A 16 -24.40 11.30 20.48
C TYR A 16 -23.73 10.62 19.28
N ILE A 17 -23.99 11.11 18.07
CA ILE A 17 -23.33 10.64 16.84
C ILE A 17 -21.82 10.89 16.91
N ALA A 18 -21.40 12.08 17.35
CA ALA A 18 -19.97 12.41 17.52
C ALA A 18 -19.28 11.49 18.53
N ALA A 19 -19.94 11.16 19.66
CA ALA A 19 -19.40 10.21 20.63
C ALA A 19 -19.34 8.77 20.10
N ALA A 20 -20.31 8.35 19.27
CA ALA A 20 -20.30 7.04 18.62
C ALA A 20 -19.13 6.91 17.63
N HIS A 21 -18.83 7.96 16.86
CA HIS A 21 -17.62 8.03 16.04
C HIS A 21 -16.34 7.97 16.88
N ASP A 22 -16.23 8.74 17.97
CA ASP A 22 -15.06 8.71 18.86
C ASP A 22 -14.80 7.32 19.47
N LEU A 23 -15.86 6.59 19.83
CA LEU A 23 -15.76 5.19 20.26
C LEU A 23 -15.30 4.26 19.12
N HIS A 24 -15.82 4.45 17.90
CA HIS A 24 -15.40 3.66 16.75
C HIS A 24 -13.92 3.88 16.43
N ASP A 25 -13.45 5.13 16.46
CA ASP A 25 -12.06 5.47 16.24
C ASP A 25 -11.16 4.93 17.36
N ALA A 26 -11.56 5.04 18.63
CA ALA A 26 -10.84 4.39 19.74
C ALA A 26 -10.69 2.87 19.57
N MET A 27 -11.71 2.18 19.06
CA MET A 27 -11.64 0.74 18.75
C MET A 27 -10.73 0.44 17.55
N ASN A 28 -10.75 1.31 16.52
CA ASN A 28 -9.88 1.19 15.34
C ASN A 28 -8.39 1.45 15.67
N GLU A 29 -8.11 2.44 16.54
CA GLU A 29 -6.77 2.80 17.03
C GLU A 29 -6.09 1.66 17.80
N THR A 30 -6.87 0.90 18.55
CA THR A 30 -6.39 -0.10 19.51
C THR A 30 -6.49 -1.54 19.02
N GLY A 31 -7.23 -1.80 17.94
CA GLY A 31 -7.38 -3.12 17.34
C GLY A 31 -8.31 -4.07 18.10
N THR A 32 -9.05 -3.60 19.11
CA THR A 32 -9.96 -4.42 19.92
C THR A 32 -11.27 -4.75 19.20
N GLU A 33 -11.25 -5.67 18.23
CA GLU A 33 -12.48 -6.21 17.60
C GLU A 33 -13.26 -7.20 18.50
N ASP A 34 -12.65 -7.73 19.57
CA ASP A 34 -13.25 -8.78 20.43
C ASP A 34 -14.55 -8.39 21.13
N PHE A 35 -14.83 -7.09 21.30
CA PHE A 35 -16.08 -6.61 21.90
C PHE A 35 -17.33 -6.88 21.04
N ARG A 36 -17.21 -7.42 19.81
CA ARG A 36 -18.37 -7.98 19.09
C ARG A 36 -19.06 -9.12 19.85
N ALA A 37 -18.36 -9.80 20.77
CA ALA A 37 -18.93 -10.82 21.65
C ALA A 37 -19.96 -10.27 22.66
N CYS A 38 -20.04 -8.96 22.87
CA CYS A 38 -21.00 -8.34 23.78
C CYS A 38 -22.37 -8.02 23.14
N SER A 39 -22.55 -8.22 21.83
CA SER A 39 -23.86 -8.13 21.17
C SER A 39 -24.54 -9.50 21.14
N ARG A 40 -25.79 -9.57 21.61
CA ARG A 40 -26.49 -10.83 21.90
C ARG A 40 -26.73 -11.74 20.68
N ASP A 41 -26.66 -11.19 19.46
CA ASP A 41 -26.97 -11.89 18.21
C ASP A 41 -25.81 -11.88 17.18
N GLY A 42 -24.60 -11.45 17.57
CA GLY A 42 -23.41 -11.45 16.68
C GLY A 42 -23.52 -10.55 15.44
N ARG A 43 -24.54 -9.68 15.39
CA ARG A 43 -24.79 -8.76 14.28
C ARG A 43 -23.98 -7.48 14.49
N PRO A 44 -23.22 -6.97 13.49
CA PRO A 44 -22.60 -5.67 13.63
C PRO A 44 -23.69 -4.59 13.78
N PRO A 45 -23.47 -3.57 14.63
CA PRO A 45 -24.33 -2.39 14.61
C PRO A 45 -24.37 -1.80 13.20
N GLY A 46 -25.55 -1.38 12.74
CA GLY A 46 -25.64 -0.46 11.59
C GLY A 46 -25.15 0.92 11.98
N ASP A 47 -25.03 1.84 11.02
CA ASP A 47 -24.42 3.15 11.22
C ASP A 47 -25.10 4.02 12.32
N ASP A 48 -26.34 3.71 12.70
CA ASP A 48 -27.10 4.35 13.80
C ASP A 48 -27.26 3.46 15.07
N SER A 49 -26.52 2.36 15.20
CA SER A 49 -26.72 1.35 16.26
C SER A 49 -25.58 1.32 17.28
N VAL A 50 -25.95 1.09 18.55
CA VAL A 50 -25.05 1.18 19.70
C VAL A 50 -24.86 -0.21 20.32
N PRO A 51 -23.68 -0.55 20.88
CA PRO A 51 -23.53 -1.76 21.68
C PRO A 51 -24.57 -1.85 22.81
N ASP A 52 -25.22 -2.99 22.95
CA ASP A 52 -26.27 -3.19 23.95
C ASP A 52 -25.74 -2.96 25.38
N GLY A 53 -26.53 -2.25 26.18
CA GLY A 53 -26.21 -1.95 27.59
C GLY A 53 -25.79 -0.50 27.86
N ILE A 54 -25.36 0.26 26.84
CA ILE A 54 -25.05 1.69 26.98
C ILE A 54 -26.36 2.49 27.01
N ARG A 55 -26.66 3.13 28.14
CA ARG A 55 -27.90 3.90 28.39
C ARG A 55 -27.68 5.41 28.49
N SER A 56 -26.46 5.92 28.35
CA SER A 56 -26.19 7.35 28.33
C SER A 56 -24.94 7.74 27.52
N LEU A 57 -24.92 9.00 27.07
CA LEU A 57 -23.77 9.62 26.39
C LEU A 57 -22.49 9.57 27.24
N GLN A 58 -22.62 9.70 28.56
CA GLN A 58 -21.50 9.63 29.49
C GLN A 58 -20.88 8.23 29.56
N GLN A 59 -21.68 7.16 29.51
CA GLN A 59 -21.17 5.79 29.46
C GLN A 59 -20.40 5.53 28.15
N LEU A 60 -20.88 6.06 27.03
CA LEU A 60 -20.24 5.93 25.73
C LEU A 60 -18.87 6.67 25.70
N ARG A 61 -18.83 7.92 26.18
CA ARG A 61 -17.59 8.71 26.38
C ARG A 61 -16.65 8.14 27.46
N ALA A 62 -17.15 7.32 28.38
CA ALA A 62 -16.32 6.60 29.35
C ALA A 62 -15.65 5.38 28.72
N LEU A 63 -16.42 4.58 27.97
CA LEU A 63 -15.91 3.38 27.28
C LEU A 63 -14.78 3.71 26.28
N ALA A 64 -14.95 4.75 25.46
CA ALA A 64 -13.94 5.20 24.50
C ALA A 64 -12.62 5.60 25.20
N ARG A 65 -12.69 6.25 26.37
CA ARG A 65 -11.52 6.56 27.19
C ARG A 65 -10.86 5.30 27.74
N THR A 66 -11.64 4.37 28.32
CA THR A 66 -11.12 3.12 28.88
C THR A 66 -10.31 2.33 27.85
N ILE A 67 -10.83 2.19 26.62
CA ILE A 67 -10.17 1.49 25.50
C ILE A 67 -8.81 2.13 25.16
N ARG A 68 -8.77 3.47 25.03
CA ARG A 68 -7.52 4.20 24.75
C ARG A 68 -6.51 4.08 25.90
N THR A 69 -6.97 4.03 27.15
CA THR A 69 -6.07 3.91 28.32
C THR A 69 -5.57 2.50 28.56
N SER A 70 -6.37 1.46 28.30
CA SER A 70 -5.97 0.05 28.52
C SER A 70 -5.01 -0.48 27.46
N SER A 71 -4.89 0.23 26.33
CA SER A 71 -4.04 -0.15 25.19
C SER A 71 -2.66 0.54 25.20
N ARG A 72 -2.36 1.30 26.26
CA ARG A 72 -1.05 1.92 26.46
C ARG A 72 -0.11 0.90 27.14
N PRO A 73 1.04 0.53 26.52
CA PRO A 73 1.99 -0.36 27.18
C PRO A 73 2.52 0.28 28.47
N ASP A 74 2.76 -0.56 29.47
CA ASP A 74 3.34 -0.15 30.75
C ASP A 74 4.73 0.47 30.52
N PRO A 75 5.03 1.67 31.06
CA PRO A 75 6.34 2.31 30.87
C PRO A 75 7.54 1.55 31.45
N THR A 76 7.31 0.45 32.18
CA THR A 76 8.32 -0.17 33.05
C THR A 76 9.05 -1.37 32.44
N GLU A 77 8.66 -1.87 31.26
CA GLU A 77 9.32 -3.01 30.61
C GLU A 77 10.49 -2.58 29.69
N ILE A 78 11.71 -2.64 30.24
CA ILE A 78 12.96 -2.45 29.50
C ILE A 78 13.37 -3.76 28.80
N PRO A 79 13.50 -3.81 27.46
CA PRO A 79 13.96 -5.01 26.77
C PRO A 79 15.44 -5.31 27.09
N THR A 80 15.72 -6.53 27.56
CA THR A 80 17.09 -6.99 27.82
C THR A 80 17.82 -7.32 26.51
N ALA A 81 18.98 -6.69 26.27
CA ALA A 81 19.80 -6.96 25.09
C ALA A 81 20.68 -8.22 25.29
N PRO A 82 20.82 -9.11 24.28
CA PRO A 82 21.76 -10.22 24.33
C PRO A 82 23.20 -9.76 24.00
N ASN A 83 24.17 -10.31 24.73
CA ASN A 83 25.57 -9.89 24.69
C ASN A 83 26.28 -10.19 23.36
N ALA A 84 27.08 -9.24 22.88
CA ALA A 84 28.15 -9.48 21.91
C ALA A 84 29.47 -9.78 22.66
N GLY A 85 30.05 -10.97 22.42
CA GLY A 85 31.29 -11.41 23.06
C GLY A 85 32.53 -11.17 22.19
N THR A 86 33.48 -10.38 22.68
CA THR A 86 34.77 -10.05 22.05
C THR A 86 35.84 -11.13 22.33
N SER A 87 36.76 -11.41 21.39
CA SER A 87 38.07 -12.04 21.67
C SER A 87 39.11 -11.84 20.53
N ALA A 88 40.40 -12.01 20.84
CA ALA A 88 41.56 -11.41 20.15
C ALA A 88 42.88 -12.23 20.38
N THR A 89 44.09 -12.00 19.83
CA THR A 89 44.67 -10.94 18.95
C THR A 89 46.04 -11.40 18.37
N HIS A 90 46.27 -11.29 17.04
CA HIS A 90 47.61 -11.21 16.36
C HIS A 90 48.65 -12.37 16.56
N PRO A 91 49.88 -12.40 15.94
CA PRO A 91 50.52 -11.50 14.94
C PRO A 91 51.24 -12.17 13.72
N HIS A 92 51.93 -11.33 12.90
CA HIS A 92 53.00 -11.60 11.89
C HIS A 92 52.61 -12.25 10.53
N THR A 93 53.27 -11.94 9.39
CA THR A 93 54.54 -11.20 9.11
C THR A 93 54.49 -10.40 7.78
N ASP A 94 55.32 -9.36 7.67
CA ASP A 94 55.69 -8.57 6.45
C ASP A 94 57.10 -9.05 5.95
N PRO A 95 57.78 -8.58 4.86
CA PRO A 95 57.41 -7.57 3.86
C PRO A 95 57.74 -7.89 2.36
N GLY A 96 57.36 -6.97 1.46
CA GLY A 96 57.96 -6.76 0.12
C GLY A 96 56.95 -6.69 -1.04
N SER A 97 57.19 -5.98 -2.15
CA SER A 97 58.22 -4.99 -2.51
C SER A 97 57.78 -4.29 -3.82
N ASN A 98 58.04 -2.98 -3.93
CA ASN A 98 58.20 -2.12 -5.13
C ASN A 98 57.32 -2.33 -6.40
N ASP A 99 56.60 -1.27 -6.79
CA ASP A 99 56.78 -0.48 -8.03
C ASP A 99 55.51 0.39 -8.22
N ASP A 100 55.55 1.72 -8.12
CA ASP A 100 56.10 2.69 -9.10
C ASP A 100 55.63 2.47 -10.55
N THR A 101 54.48 3.04 -10.92
CA THR A 101 54.39 3.90 -12.13
C THR A 101 53.17 4.84 -12.08
N ASP A 102 53.42 6.15 -12.04
CA ASP A 102 52.53 7.19 -12.61
C ASP A 102 53.25 7.72 -13.86
N PRO A 103 52.53 8.02 -14.96
CA PRO A 103 52.47 9.44 -15.33
C PRO A 103 51.15 9.88 -15.98
N GLY A 104 50.61 11.03 -15.53
CA GLY A 104 49.83 11.93 -16.40
C GLY A 104 50.73 12.80 -17.31
N PRO A 105 50.24 13.91 -17.88
CA PRO A 105 48.85 14.26 -18.17
C PRO A 105 48.65 14.81 -19.60
N ALA A 106 47.51 14.54 -20.27
CA ALA A 106 47.08 15.28 -21.46
C ALA A 106 45.58 15.11 -21.72
N GLY A 107 44.82 16.20 -21.92
CA GLY A 107 43.38 16.09 -22.24
C GLY A 107 42.47 17.28 -21.89
N ALA A 108 42.99 18.50 -21.77
CA ALA A 108 42.15 19.68 -21.54
C ALA A 108 41.62 20.27 -22.86
N ALA A 109 40.52 19.74 -23.39
CA ALA A 109 39.60 20.44 -24.33
C ALA A 109 38.40 19.54 -24.73
N GLU A 110 37.25 19.71 -24.07
CA GLU A 110 35.88 19.70 -24.67
C GLU A 110 34.80 19.70 -23.56
N ALA A 111 34.86 20.73 -22.71
CA ALA A 111 33.73 21.10 -21.86
C ALA A 111 33.06 22.34 -22.46
N MET A 112 32.14 22.16 -23.41
CA MET A 112 31.09 23.13 -23.74
C MET A 112 29.96 22.45 -24.55
N ASN A 113 28.72 22.90 -24.33
CA ASN A 113 27.50 22.49 -25.04
C ASN A 113 26.95 21.08 -24.78
N ARG A 114 26.75 20.74 -23.49
CA ARG A 114 25.58 19.91 -23.09
C ARG A 114 24.84 20.45 -21.86
N ALA A 115 24.78 21.78 -21.74
CA ALA A 115 23.84 22.48 -20.88
C ALA A 115 22.51 22.75 -21.63
N GLY A 116 21.97 21.71 -22.27
CA GLY A 116 20.56 21.71 -22.64
C GLY A 116 19.79 21.47 -21.35
N GLY A 117 19.19 22.53 -20.80
CA GLY A 117 18.43 22.45 -19.55
C GLY A 117 17.31 21.44 -19.69
N GLU A 118 17.51 20.25 -19.11
CA GLU A 118 16.47 19.26 -18.90
C GLU A 118 15.42 19.92 -18.00
N ALA A 119 14.35 20.43 -18.61
CA ALA A 119 13.20 20.99 -17.92
C ALA A 119 12.45 19.83 -17.24
N ALA A 120 13.04 19.31 -16.17
CA ALA A 120 12.58 18.14 -15.45
C ALA A 120 11.10 18.33 -15.09
N ALA A 121 10.25 17.39 -15.50
CA ALA A 121 8.82 17.55 -15.37
C ALA A 121 8.43 17.74 -13.90
N THR A 122 8.01 18.95 -13.56
CA THR A 122 7.72 19.39 -12.19
C THR A 122 6.40 18.84 -11.65
N VAL A 123 5.74 17.96 -12.41
CA VAL A 123 4.35 17.53 -12.23
C VAL A 123 4.21 16.05 -12.57
N LEU A 124 3.62 15.28 -11.65
CA LEU A 124 3.12 13.93 -11.89
C LEU A 124 1.68 13.98 -12.44
N VAL A 125 1.35 13.07 -13.35
CA VAL A 125 -0.01 12.87 -13.89
C VAL A 125 -0.59 11.58 -13.33
N ILE A 126 -1.73 11.66 -12.65
CA ILE A 126 -2.43 10.50 -12.09
C ILE A 126 -3.93 10.60 -12.42
N ALA A 127 -4.46 9.61 -13.13
CA ALA A 127 -5.82 9.57 -13.66
C ALA A 127 -6.20 10.81 -14.49
N GLY A 128 -5.24 11.41 -15.19
CA GLY A 128 -5.41 12.67 -15.93
C GLY A 128 -5.42 13.94 -15.07
N ARG A 129 -5.00 13.87 -13.80
CA ARG A 129 -4.83 15.02 -12.90
C ARG A 129 -3.35 15.31 -12.66
N SER A 130 -2.98 16.57 -12.68
CA SER A 130 -1.64 17.05 -12.33
C SER A 130 -1.46 17.19 -10.81
N ILE A 131 -0.31 16.75 -10.30
CA ILE A 131 0.17 16.95 -8.92
C ILE A 131 1.61 17.45 -9.02
N ASP A 132 1.93 18.61 -8.45
CA ASP A 132 3.32 19.08 -8.41
C ASP A 132 4.19 18.21 -7.48
N ILE A 133 5.49 18.15 -7.76
CA ILE A 133 6.41 17.25 -7.08
C ILE A 133 6.54 17.55 -5.58
N ASP A 134 6.46 18.81 -5.15
CA ASP A 134 6.57 19.16 -3.73
C ASP A 134 5.28 18.77 -2.96
N THR A 135 4.09 18.94 -3.55
CA THR A 135 2.84 18.36 -3.03
C THR A 135 2.89 16.84 -2.96
N ALA A 136 3.49 16.16 -3.94
CA ALA A 136 3.68 14.70 -3.92
C ALA A 136 4.62 14.27 -2.78
N VAL A 137 5.70 15.01 -2.53
CA VAL A 137 6.63 14.77 -1.41
C VAL A 137 5.96 15.03 -0.07
N ALA A 138 5.23 16.14 0.09
CA ALA A 138 4.45 16.43 1.29
C ALA A 138 3.40 15.33 1.58
N THR A 139 2.78 14.80 0.53
CA THR A 139 1.88 13.64 0.61
C THR A 139 2.59 12.39 1.14
N ALA A 140 3.80 12.09 0.65
CA ALA A 140 4.59 10.95 1.14
C ALA A 140 5.01 11.12 2.61
N HIS A 141 5.34 12.35 3.03
CA HIS A 141 5.60 12.67 4.44
C HIS A 141 4.37 12.43 5.34
N GLY A 142 3.15 12.68 4.83
CA GLY A 142 1.90 12.42 5.54
C GLY A 142 1.43 10.95 5.52
N TYR A 143 2.10 10.05 4.79
CA TYR A 143 1.63 8.67 4.64
C TYR A 143 1.87 7.85 5.93
N PRO A 144 0.99 6.89 6.31
CA PRO A 144 1.16 6.15 7.56
C PRO A 144 2.39 5.23 7.57
N ALA A 145 3.37 5.54 8.45
CA ALA A 145 4.60 4.77 8.64
C ALA A 145 4.36 3.27 8.85
N VAL A 146 3.33 2.94 9.64
CA VAL A 146 2.94 1.57 9.97
C VAL A 146 2.50 0.77 8.73
N THR A 147 1.89 1.42 7.74
CA THR A 147 1.47 0.74 6.49
C THR A 147 2.71 0.34 5.70
N VAL A 148 3.64 1.27 5.48
CA VAL A 148 4.91 1.00 4.77
C VAL A 148 5.70 -0.10 5.49
N ALA A 149 5.88 0.01 6.80
CA ALA A 149 6.66 -0.94 7.58
C ALA A 149 6.06 -2.35 7.66
N ARG A 150 4.73 -2.48 7.73
CA ARG A 150 4.06 -3.78 7.95
C ARG A 150 3.45 -4.41 6.70
N TYR A 151 3.10 -3.64 5.67
CA TYR A 151 2.58 -4.16 4.41
C TYR A 151 3.69 -4.31 3.38
N ASP A 152 4.34 -3.18 3.05
CA ASP A 152 5.21 -3.05 1.88
C ASP A 152 6.61 -3.63 2.11
N LEU A 153 7.32 -3.17 3.16
CA LEU A 153 8.74 -3.49 3.38
C LEU A 153 9.09 -4.97 3.65
N PRO A 154 8.22 -5.83 4.24
CA PRO A 154 8.55 -7.25 4.39
C PRO A 154 8.58 -8.01 3.05
N GLY A 155 8.27 -7.34 1.93
CA GLY A 155 8.44 -7.86 0.59
C GLY A 155 7.44 -8.95 0.20
N PRO A 156 7.61 -9.57 -0.98
CA PRO A 156 6.64 -10.50 -1.54
C PRO A 156 6.68 -11.91 -0.96
N GLY A 157 7.69 -12.26 -0.15
CA GLY A 157 7.87 -13.62 0.37
C GLY A 157 8.11 -14.67 -0.73
N PRO A 158 7.88 -15.97 -0.46
CA PRO A 158 8.09 -17.04 -1.43
C PRO A 158 7.22 -16.87 -2.69
N ALA A 159 7.82 -16.98 -3.88
CA ALA A 159 7.24 -16.48 -5.13
C ALA A 159 5.89 -17.11 -5.57
N ALA A 160 5.57 -18.31 -5.09
CA ALA A 160 4.42 -19.13 -5.51
C ALA A 160 3.55 -19.65 -4.35
N VAL A 161 3.70 -19.10 -3.14
CA VAL A 161 2.93 -19.49 -1.94
C VAL A 161 2.23 -18.26 -1.38
N ILE A 162 1.01 -18.40 -0.87
CA ILE A 162 0.38 -17.38 -0.01
C ILE A 162 0.37 -17.91 1.41
N THR A 163 0.86 -17.13 2.38
CA THR A 163 0.86 -17.52 3.81
C THR A 163 -0.21 -16.80 4.63
N ALA A 164 -0.48 -17.31 5.84
CA ALA A 164 -1.40 -16.65 6.77
C ALA A 164 -0.93 -15.25 7.17
N ASP A 165 0.38 -15.07 7.38
CA ASP A 165 0.99 -13.79 7.77
C ASP A 165 0.96 -12.79 6.61
N GLU A 166 1.18 -13.23 5.38
CA GLU A 166 1.01 -12.40 4.18
C GLU A 166 -0.43 -11.87 4.07
N ILE A 167 -1.43 -12.72 4.33
CA ILE A 167 -2.82 -12.27 4.38
C ILE A 167 -3.06 -11.29 5.54
N ALA A 168 -2.49 -11.53 6.72
CA ALA A 168 -2.58 -10.61 7.86
C ALA A 168 -1.98 -9.22 7.53
N ARG A 169 -0.84 -9.16 6.83
CA ARG A 169 -0.24 -7.90 6.35
C ARG A 169 -1.22 -7.07 5.51
N THR A 170 -2.07 -7.69 4.69
CA THR A 170 -3.06 -6.95 3.86
C THR A 170 -4.09 -6.15 4.68
N HIS A 171 -4.24 -6.41 5.98
CA HIS A 171 -5.14 -5.64 6.85
C HIS A 171 -4.68 -4.19 7.03
N GLN A 172 -3.37 -3.94 6.93
CA GLN A 172 -2.79 -2.58 6.97
C GLN A 172 -3.28 -1.69 5.82
N VAL A 173 -3.57 -2.30 4.65
CA VAL A 173 -4.26 -1.64 3.53
C VAL A 173 -5.77 -1.92 3.52
N ARG A 174 -6.38 -2.14 4.69
CA ARG A 174 -7.84 -2.29 4.91
C ARG A 174 -8.49 -3.38 4.04
N SER A 175 -7.87 -4.56 3.91
CA SER A 175 -8.41 -5.64 3.06
C SER A 175 -9.69 -6.32 3.60
N ARG A 176 -9.87 -6.34 4.93
CA ARG A 176 -10.99 -7.03 5.62
C ARG A 176 -11.13 -8.50 5.18
N ILE A 177 -10.00 -9.20 5.06
CA ILE A 177 -9.93 -10.64 4.75
C ILE A 177 -10.08 -11.43 6.06
N SER A 178 -11.20 -12.14 6.21
CA SER A 178 -11.46 -13.05 7.35
C SER A 178 -10.72 -14.39 7.20
N HIS A 179 -10.70 -15.21 8.26
CA HIS A 179 -10.05 -16.53 8.24
C HIS A 179 -10.55 -17.45 7.10
N ALA A 180 -11.87 -17.54 6.87
CA ALA A 180 -12.40 -18.34 5.75
C ALA A 180 -11.91 -17.84 4.38
N HIS A 181 -11.76 -16.52 4.20
CA HIS A 181 -11.21 -15.93 2.99
C HIS A 181 -9.69 -16.18 2.87
N ARG A 182 -8.94 -16.07 3.98
CA ARG A 182 -7.51 -16.40 4.08
C ARG A 182 -7.27 -17.85 3.63
N ASP A 183 -7.99 -18.80 4.22
CA ASP A 183 -7.78 -20.22 3.97
C ASP A 183 -8.15 -20.59 2.53
N TRP A 184 -9.12 -19.89 1.93
CA TRP A 184 -9.40 -19.99 0.50
C TRP A 184 -8.26 -19.44 -0.37
N PHE A 185 -7.67 -18.28 -0.04
CA PHE A 185 -6.50 -17.74 -0.78
C PHE A 185 -5.31 -18.71 -0.71
N ILE A 186 -5.00 -19.25 0.48
CA ILE A 186 -3.90 -20.20 0.69
C ILE A 186 -4.11 -21.47 -0.14
N ARG A 187 -5.30 -22.08 -0.11
CA ARG A 187 -5.59 -23.27 -0.94
C ARG A 187 -5.54 -22.95 -2.44
N SER A 188 -6.15 -21.85 -2.86
CA SER A 188 -6.21 -21.47 -4.29
C SER A 188 -4.84 -21.09 -4.85
N ALA A 189 -3.88 -20.71 -4.01
CA ALA A 189 -2.52 -20.38 -4.44
C ALA A 189 -1.72 -21.60 -4.94
N VAL A 190 -2.09 -22.83 -4.53
CA VAL A 190 -1.36 -24.05 -4.88
C VAL A 190 -1.38 -24.29 -6.39
N ASP A 191 -2.55 -24.13 -7.01
CA ASP A 191 -2.78 -24.39 -8.44
C ASP A 191 -2.68 -23.11 -9.30
N ALA A 192 -2.30 -21.98 -8.72
CA ALA A 192 -2.26 -20.70 -9.43
C ALA A 192 -1.06 -20.63 -10.39
N PRO A 193 -1.19 -19.98 -11.58
CA PRO A 193 -0.16 -19.98 -12.63
C PRO A 193 1.01 -19.01 -12.33
N TRP A 194 1.58 -19.06 -11.14
CA TRP A 194 2.65 -18.16 -10.68
C TRP A 194 3.88 -18.15 -11.60
N ALA A 195 4.24 -19.29 -12.19
CA ALA A 195 5.39 -19.42 -13.08
C ALA A 195 5.25 -18.62 -14.39
N ALA A 196 4.03 -18.27 -14.80
CA ALA A 196 3.79 -17.42 -15.97
C ALA A 196 4.08 -15.93 -15.71
N VAL A 197 4.23 -15.53 -14.44
CA VAL A 197 4.39 -14.14 -14.00
C VAL A 197 5.60 -14.04 -13.04
N PRO A 198 6.78 -13.60 -13.54
CA PRO A 198 7.99 -13.43 -12.73
C PRO A 198 7.77 -12.50 -11.52
N ILE A 199 8.58 -12.62 -10.46
CA ILE A 199 8.36 -11.86 -9.21
C ILE A 199 8.65 -10.37 -9.37
N GLU A 200 9.62 -10.09 -10.22
CA GLU A 200 10.16 -8.81 -10.65
C GLU A 200 9.38 -8.15 -11.80
N ALA A 201 8.32 -8.78 -12.30
CA ALA A 201 7.52 -8.27 -13.42
C ALA A 201 6.92 -6.89 -13.11
N GLN A 202 7.01 -5.97 -14.07
CA GLN A 202 6.48 -4.60 -13.94
C GLN A 202 5.25 -4.37 -14.82
N LEU A 203 4.37 -3.48 -14.38
CA LEU A 203 3.16 -3.12 -15.12
C LEU A 203 3.47 -2.40 -16.44
N VAL A 204 4.60 -1.67 -16.52
CA VAL A 204 5.05 -1.00 -17.75
C VAL A 204 5.30 -1.98 -18.90
N ASP A 205 5.77 -3.19 -18.59
CA ASP A 205 6.03 -4.25 -19.59
C ASP A 205 4.76 -5.01 -20.01
N ALA A 206 3.65 -4.82 -19.29
CA ALA A 206 2.37 -5.46 -19.57
C ALA A 206 1.57 -4.67 -20.63
N ASP A 207 2.04 -4.65 -21.88
CA ASP A 207 1.32 -4.02 -23.01
C ASP A 207 0.03 -4.79 -23.38
N PRO A 208 -1.16 -4.16 -23.34
CA PRO A 208 -2.42 -4.76 -23.79
C PRO A 208 -2.53 -5.10 -25.29
N ASN A 209 -1.59 -4.65 -26.13
CA ASN A 209 -1.52 -5.04 -27.54
C ASN A 209 -0.78 -6.36 -27.80
N VAL A 210 0.09 -6.80 -26.87
CA VAL A 210 0.92 -8.00 -27.06
C VAL A 210 0.15 -9.25 -26.62
N SER A 211 -0.41 -9.97 -27.58
CA SER A 211 -1.07 -11.27 -27.34
C SER A 211 -0.06 -12.32 -26.83
N GLY A 212 -0.45 -13.07 -25.79
CA GLY A 212 0.44 -13.99 -25.06
C GLY A 212 1.50 -13.30 -24.19
N GLY A 213 1.50 -11.96 -24.15
CA GLY A 213 2.41 -11.12 -23.39
C GLY A 213 2.14 -11.12 -21.88
N LEU A 214 2.89 -10.28 -21.15
CA LEU A 214 2.79 -10.20 -19.69
C LEU A 214 1.39 -9.78 -19.22
N TYR A 215 0.69 -8.92 -19.97
CA TYR A 215 -0.69 -8.52 -19.64
C TYR A 215 -1.65 -9.72 -19.62
N ASP A 216 -1.58 -10.61 -20.62
CA ASP A 216 -2.43 -11.81 -20.72
C ASP A 216 -2.15 -12.79 -19.57
N ARG A 217 -0.88 -12.94 -19.20
CA ARG A 217 -0.45 -13.81 -18.08
C ARG A 217 -0.87 -13.24 -16.73
N ALA A 218 -0.82 -11.91 -16.58
CA ALA A 218 -1.34 -11.20 -15.42
C ALA A 218 -2.87 -11.33 -15.31
N GLU A 219 -3.60 -11.19 -16.43
CA GLU A 219 -5.05 -11.46 -16.49
C GLU A 219 -5.33 -12.91 -16.10
N ALA A 220 -4.62 -13.91 -16.66
CA ALA A 220 -4.84 -15.33 -16.33
C ALA A 220 -4.63 -15.63 -14.82
N LEU A 221 -3.56 -15.11 -14.21
CA LEU A 221 -3.29 -15.25 -12.77
C LEU A 221 -4.38 -14.59 -11.92
N TYR A 222 -4.90 -13.44 -12.33
CA TYR A 222 -6.00 -12.77 -11.64
C TYR A 222 -7.34 -13.50 -11.82
N GLU A 223 -7.63 -13.98 -13.03
CA GLU A 223 -8.85 -14.70 -13.39
C GLU A 223 -8.95 -16.05 -12.67
N HIS A 224 -7.81 -16.70 -12.38
CA HIS A 224 -7.72 -17.88 -11.49
C HIS A 224 -8.36 -17.61 -10.13
N PHE A 225 -7.92 -16.54 -9.44
CA PHE A 225 -8.52 -16.14 -8.16
C PHE A 225 -9.95 -15.61 -8.33
N ARG A 226 -10.25 -14.85 -9.39
CA ARG A 226 -11.58 -14.24 -9.58
C ARG A 226 -12.68 -15.27 -9.84
N THR A 227 -12.40 -16.31 -10.64
CA THR A 227 -13.42 -17.24 -11.12
C THR A 227 -13.93 -18.17 -10.02
N ALA A 228 -13.05 -18.62 -9.13
CA ALA A 228 -13.40 -19.48 -7.99
C ALA A 228 -13.62 -18.70 -6.67
N ALA A 229 -13.73 -17.37 -6.73
CA ALA A 229 -13.84 -16.52 -5.54
C ALA A 229 -15.12 -16.78 -4.73
N PRO A 230 -15.05 -16.99 -3.41
CA PRO A 230 -16.23 -17.07 -2.57
C PRO A 230 -16.92 -15.71 -2.49
N ARG A 231 -18.21 -15.73 -2.13
CA ARG A 231 -19.01 -14.50 -1.93
C ARG A 231 -18.26 -13.55 -0.97
N GLN A 232 -18.20 -12.27 -1.33
CA GLN A 232 -17.45 -11.21 -0.63
C GLN A 232 -15.91 -11.21 -0.81
N VAL A 233 -15.35 -12.05 -1.69
CA VAL A 233 -13.98 -11.88 -2.24
C VAL A 233 -14.08 -11.24 -3.61
N GLY A 234 -14.02 -9.90 -3.64
CA GLY A 234 -14.04 -9.12 -4.88
C GLY A 234 -12.66 -8.59 -5.28
N VAL A 235 -12.64 -7.82 -6.38
CA VAL A 235 -11.49 -7.09 -6.95
C VAL A 235 -10.57 -6.51 -5.87
N ALA A 236 -11.13 -5.80 -4.88
CA ALA A 236 -10.37 -5.10 -3.83
C ALA A 236 -9.56 -6.02 -2.91
N LYS A 237 -10.01 -7.27 -2.69
CA LYS A 237 -9.25 -8.25 -1.88
C LYS A 237 -8.22 -8.96 -2.74
N ILE A 238 -8.61 -9.41 -3.93
CA ILE A 238 -7.73 -10.11 -4.87
C ILE A 238 -6.54 -9.23 -5.26
N SER A 239 -6.78 -7.96 -5.62
CA SER A 239 -5.71 -7.01 -5.95
C SER A 239 -4.73 -6.77 -4.80
N LYS A 240 -5.20 -6.62 -3.55
CA LYS A 240 -4.32 -6.42 -2.38
C LYS A 240 -3.43 -7.64 -2.07
N VAL A 241 -3.91 -8.84 -2.36
CA VAL A 241 -3.13 -10.09 -2.21
C VAL A 241 -2.15 -10.26 -3.38
N LEU A 242 -2.59 -10.03 -4.61
CA LEU A 242 -1.73 -10.13 -5.79
C LEU A 242 -0.65 -9.03 -5.82
N HIS A 243 -0.96 -7.80 -5.39
CA HIS A 243 0.01 -6.72 -5.22
C HIS A 243 1.11 -7.13 -4.23
N LEU A 244 0.75 -7.77 -3.11
CA LEU A 244 1.76 -8.28 -2.16
C LEU A 244 2.71 -9.27 -2.84
N LYS A 245 2.21 -10.17 -3.70
CA LYS A 245 3.06 -11.17 -4.38
C LYS A 245 3.82 -10.64 -5.61
N ARG A 246 3.34 -9.58 -6.27
CA ARG A 246 3.91 -8.96 -7.48
C ARG A 246 3.68 -7.42 -7.45
N PRO A 247 4.39 -6.69 -6.58
CA PRO A 247 4.10 -5.27 -6.32
C PRO A 247 4.42 -4.36 -7.51
N GLY A 248 5.27 -4.80 -8.44
CA GLY A 248 5.56 -4.08 -9.69
C GLY A 248 4.43 -4.18 -10.73
N LEU A 249 3.59 -5.21 -10.65
CA LEU A 249 2.66 -5.58 -11.72
C LEU A 249 1.19 -5.30 -11.42
N PHE A 250 0.70 -5.69 -10.23
CA PHE A 250 -0.73 -5.57 -9.92
C PHE A 250 -1.02 -4.30 -9.11
N PRO A 251 -1.81 -3.34 -9.62
CA PRO A 251 -2.28 -2.22 -8.80
C PRO A 251 -3.26 -2.68 -7.72
N ILE A 252 -3.30 -1.96 -6.59
CA ILE A 252 -4.35 -2.09 -5.58
C ILE A 252 -5.63 -1.46 -6.14
N LEU A 253 -6.72 -2.23 -6.23
CA LEU A 253 -7.98 -1.80 -6.83
C LEU A 253 -9.14 -1.88 -5.83
N ASP A 254 -9.14 -0.99 -4.84
CA ASP A 254 -10.31 -0.76 -4.01
C ASP A 254 -11.32 0.22 -4.64
N SER A 255 -12.43 0.46 -3.94
CA SER A 255 -13.51 1.33 -4.40
C SER A 255 -13.09 2.79 -4.62
N LYS A 256 -12.07 3.30 -3.91
CA LYS A 256 -11.57 4.67 -4.04
C LYS A 256 -10.75 4.80 -5.31
N VAL A 257 -9.75 3.92 -5.49
CA VAL A 257 -8.93 3.84 -6.71
C VAL A 257 -9.80 3.58 -7.95
N MET A 258 -10.74 2.63 -7.88
CA MET A 258 -11.67 2.34 -8.97
C MET A 258 -12.68 3.47 -9.26
N ALA A 259 -12.95 4.36 -8.31
CA ALA A 259 -13.77 5.55 -8.55
C ALA A 259 -12.94 6.63 -9.24
N PHE A 260 -11.71 6.88 -8.77
CA PHE A 260 -10.76 7.83 -9.34
C PHE A 260 -10.42 7.51 -10.81
N TYR A 261 -10.00 6.28 -11.07
CA TYR A 261 -9.64 5.80 -12.40
C TYR A 261 -10.83 5.48 -13.32
N ARG A 262 -12.08 5.75 -12.92
CA ARG A 262 -13.28 5.31 -13.66
C ARG A 262 -13.35 5.84 -15.10
N HIS A 263 -12.91 7.08 -15.32
CA HIS A 263 -12.91 7.71 -16.65
C HIS A 263 -11.69 7.29 -17.48
N PRO A 264 -10.44 7.39 -16.97
CA PRO A 264 -9.27 6.82 -17.65
C PRO A 264 -9.43 5.35 -18.04
N ALA A 265 -9.97 4.50 -17.16
CA ALA A 265 -10.20 3.08 -17.46
C ALA A 265 -11.20 2.84 -18.60
N ARG A 266 -12.17 3.74 -18.82
CA ARG A 266 -13.07 3.71 -19.99
C ARG A 266 -12.34 4.15 -21.26
N ALA A 267 -11.51 5.19 -21.18
CA ALA A 267 -10.70 5.65 -22.31
C ALA A 267 -9.64 4.61 -22.72
N ALA A 268 -9.06 3.88 -21.75
CA ALA A 268 -8.20 2.73 -22.02
C ALA A 268 -8.96 1.59 -22.71
N ALA A 269 -10.16 1.22 -22.21
CA ALA A 269 -11.00 0.23 -22.88
C ALA A 269 -11.34 0.60 -24.33
N ALA A 270 -11.59 1.88 -24.63
CA ALA A 270 -11.85 2.36 -25.99
C ALA A 270 -10.62 2.28 -26.93
N ARG A 271 -9.39 2.33 -26.39
CA ARG A 271 -8.15 2.13 -27.17
C ARG A 271 -7.86 0.66 -27.48
N TYR A 272 -8.38 -0.27 -26.69
CA TYR A 272 -8.12 -1.71 -26.83
C TYR A 272 -9.43 -2.50 -27.03
N PRO A 273 -10.22 -2.22 -28.08
CA PRO A 273 -11.55 -2.82 -28.25
C PRO A 273 -11.52 -4.36 -28.38
N HIS A 274 -10.42 -4.92 -28.89
CA HIS A 274 -10.18 -6.37 -28.97
C HIS A 274 -10.18 -7.07 -27.61
N ARG A 275 -9.99 -6.34 -26.51
CA ARG A 275 -10.03 -6.87 -25.14
C ARG A 275 -11.44 -7.11 -24.61
N GLY A 276 -12.47 -6.57 -25.25
CA GLY A 276 -13.88 -6.80 -24.87
C GLY A 276 -14.30 -6.33 -23.47
N ARG A 277 -13.44 -5.60 -22.74
CA ARG A 277 -13.74 -5.07 -21.39
C ARG A 277 -14.34 -3.67 -21.50
N GLN A 278 -15.35 -3.35 -20.69
CA GLN A 278 -15.91 -1.97 -20.62
C GLN A 278 -15.00 -0.96 -19.88
N LYS A 279 -14.04 -1.45 -19.07
CA LYS A 279 -13.09 -0.67 -18.29
C LYS A 279 -11.79 -1.46 -18.14
N MET A 280 -10.66 -0.83 -18.40
CA MET A 280 -9.33 -1.43 -18.24
C MET A 280 -8.51 -0.60 -17.23
N PHE A 281 -8.70 -0.91 -15.95
CA PHE A 281 -8.04 -0.18 -14.85
C PHE A 281 -6.52 -0.34 -14.87
N TRP A 282 -6.00 -1.55 -15.11
CA TRP A 282 -4.55 -1.78 -15.17
C TRP A 282 -3.91 -1.06 -16.34
N ALA A 283 -4.53 -1.06 -17.53
CA ALA A 283 -4.03 -0.30 -18.66
C ALA A 283 -3.99 1.21 -18.34
N ALA A 284 -5.06 1.78 -17.77
CA ALA A 284 -5.06 3.20 -17.39
C ALA A 284 -4.00 3.56 -16.34
N ILE A 285 -3.75 2.68 -15.36
CA ILE A 285 -2.67 2.89 -14.36
C ILE A 285 -1.30 2.71 -15.03
N ARG A 286 -1.14 1.77 -15.97
CA ARG A 286 0.07 1.59 -16.78
C ARG A 286 0.38 2.86 -17.57
N ASP A 287 -0.61 3.45 -18.23
CA ASP A 287 -0.43 4.67 -19.02
C ASP A 287 0.10 5.83 -18.15
N ASP A 288 -0.40 5.99 -16.92
CA ASP A 288 0.14 6.98 -15.98
C ASP A 288 1.58 6.65 -15.56
N VAL A 289 1.90 5.38 -15.24
CA VAL A 289 3.29 5.00 -14.90
C VAL A 289 4.24 5.30 -16.06
N CYS A 290 3.90 4.90 -17.29
CA CYS A 290 4.68 5.23 -18.49
C CYS A 290 4.82 6.75 -18.66
N THR A 291 3.71 7.51 -18.61
CA THR A 291 3.72 8.98 -18.76
C THR A 291 4.63 9.67 -17.74
N ASN A 292 4.66 9.20 -16.49
CA ASN A 292 5.50 9.78 -15.45
C ASN A 292 6.97 9.34 -15.52
N LEU A 293 7.27 8.17 -16.10
CA LEU A 293 8.63 7.75 -16.42
C LEU A 293 9.18 8.51 -17.62
N ASP A 294 8.42 8.56 -18.72
CA ASP A 294 8.79 9.21 -20.00
C ASP A 294 9.04 10.72 -19.84
N SER A 295 8.32 11.37 -18.92
CA SER A 295 8.51 12.79 -18.57
C SER A 295 9.62 13.05 -17.54
N GLY A 296 10.17 12.01 -16.91
CA GLY A 296 11.12 12.14 -15.81
C GLY A 296 10.51 12.56 -14.46
N ALA A 297 9.19 12.78 -14.38
CA ALA A 297 8.51 13.18 -13.15
C ALA A 297 8.62 12.13 -12.03
N LEU A 298 8.45 10.84 -12.35
CA LEU A 298 8.53 9.76 -11.36
C LEU A 298 9.97 9.51 -10.86
N PRO A 299 11.01 9.48 -11.73
CA PRO A 299 12.41 9.51 -11.29
C PRO A 299 12.74 10.74 -10.41
N MET A 300 12.25 11.92 -10.75
CA MET A 300 12.47 13.12 -9.92
C MET A 300 11.76 13.02 -8.57
N PHE A 301 10.51 12.55 -8.54
CA PHE A 301 9.78 12.29 -7.29
C PHE A 301 10.56 11.32 -6.40
N ARG A 302 10.98 10.16 -6.94
CA ARG A 302 11.77 9.17 -6.22
C ARG A 302 13.06 9.76 -5.63
N ARG A 303 13.83 10.52 -6.43
CA ARG A 303 15.04 11.23 -5.98
C ARG A 303 14.75 12.19 -4.83
N ARG A 304 13.63 12.92 -4.84
CA ARG A 304 13.24 13.83 -3.75
C ARG A 304 12.87 13.08 -2.47
N LEU A 305 12.29 11.88 -2.58
CA LEU A 305 12.04 11.01 -1.42
C LEU A 305 13.34 10.43 -0.84
N GLU A 306 14.30 10.01 -1.69
CA GLU A 306 15.62 9.52 -1.29
C GLU A 306 16.43 10.58 -0.53
N GLN A 307 16.28 11.85 -0.92
CA GLN A 307 16.91 13.02 -0.30
C GLN A 307 16.19 13.52 0.98
N SER A 308 15.09 12.89 1.41
CA SER A 308 14.39 13.32 2.61
C SER A 308 15.17 12.99 3.88
N GLU A 309 15.19 13.90 4.86
CA GLU A 309 15.72 13.67 6.21
C GLU A 309 14.95 12.57 6.96
N SER A 310 13.68 12.34 6.61
CA SER A 310 12.85 11.30 7.22
C SER A 310 13.20 9.91 6.66
N GLU A 311 13.70 9.03 7.53
CA GLU A 311 13.98 7.62 7.17
C GLU A 311 12.72 6.90 6.63
N GLN A 312 11.55 7.21 7.17
CA GLN A 312 10.28 6.68 6.68
C GLN A 312 10.03 7.07 5.21
N VAL A 313 10.36 8.30 4.83
CA VAL A 313 10.14 8.80 3.46
C VAL A 313 11.19 8.22 2.51
N ARG A 314 12.45 8.08 2.96
CA ARG A 314 13.46 7.31 2.21
C ARG A 314 13.04 5.85 1.98
N ARG A 315 12.35 5.22 2.94
CA ARG A 315 11.74 3.88 2.78
C ARG A 315 10.55 3.86 1.80
N ILE A 316 9.81 4.96 1.63
CA ILE A 316 8.80 5.06 0.55
C ILE A 316 9.52 5.09 -0.82
N ALA A 317 10.71 5.68 -0.90
CA ALA A 317 11.49 5.73 -2.13
C ALA A 317 11.99 4.36 -2.65
N THR A 318 11.85 3.27 -1.88
CA THR A 318 12.17 1.90 -2.33
C THR A 318 10.96 1.14 -2.89
N LEU A 319 9.76 1.74 -2.86
CA LEU A 319 8.53 1.12 -3.35
C LEU A 319 8.48 1.09 -4.89
N THR A 320 7.69 0.18 -5.45
CA THR A 320 7.50 0.07 -6.90
C THR A 320 6.74 1.29 -7.45
N ASP A 321 6.94 1.59 -8.73
CA ASP A 321 6.29 2.73 -9.39
C ASP A 321 4.76 2.70 -9.28
N VAL A 322 4.16 1.51 -9.45
CA VAL A 322 2.73 1.28 -9.24
C VAL A 322 2.29 1.64 -7.82
N ARG A 323 3.10 1.31 -6.80
CA ARG A 323 2.78 1.57 -5.40
C ARG A 323 2.98 3.05 -5.03
N LEU A 324 3.94 3.74 -5.65
CA LEU A 324 4.10 5.19 -5.52
C LEU A 324 2.88 5.94 -6.06
N LEU A 325 2.36 5.57 -7.24
CA LEU A 325 1.14 6.22 -7.78
C LEU A 325 -0.13 5.85 -6.99
N ASP A 326 -0.23 4.63 -6.46
CA ASP A 326 -1.33 4.21 -5.57
C ASP A 326 -1.37 5.04 -4.26
N LEU A 327 -0.19 5.28 -3.65
CA LEU A 327 -0.05 6.14 -2.47
C LEU A 327 -0.59 7.55 -2.73
N LEU A 328 -0.19 8.17 -3.85
CA LEU A 328 -0.63 9.51 -4.23
C LEU A 328 -2.11 9.57 -4.64
N THR A 329 -2.62 8.52 -5.28
CA THR A 329 -4.06 8.36 -5.58
C THR A 329 -4.89 8.38 -4.30
N TRP A 330 -4.40 7.72 -3.24
CA TRP A 330 -5.10 7.62 -1.96
C TRP A 330 -5.19 8.95 -1.19
N ALA A 331 -4.25 9.87 -1.39
CA ALA A 331 -4.22 11.18 -0.73
C ALA A 331 -4.96 12.29 -1.49
N THR A 332 -5.13 12.16 -2.81
CA THR A 332 -5.80 13.15 -3.68
C THR A 332 -7.31 12.91 -3.85
N THR A 333 -7.90 12.14 -2.92
CA THR A 333 -9.29 11.64 -2.94
C THR A 333 -9.94 11.63 -1.57
#